data_AF-A0A9X9F1K4-F1
#
_entry.id   AF-A0A9X9F1K4-F1
#
_cell.length_a   1.000
_cell.length_b   1.000
_cell.length_c   1.000
_cell.angle_alpha   90.00
_cell.angle_beta   90.00
_cell.angle_gamma   90.00
#
_symmetry.space_group_name_H-M   'P 1'
#
loop_
_entity.id
_entity.type
_entity.pdbx_description
1 polymer ?
#
loop_
_entity_poly.entity_id
_entity_poly.type
_entity_poly.pdbx_seq_one_letter_code
_entity_poly.pdbx_strand_id
1 'polypeptide(L)'
;MTKYRINKLYIKNFKLVKEATVKFESTDIVVLDGPNGFGKTTIFDTLELVITGNISRIKDDDGRRTYKDILFCKDGDSSGEIL
;
A
#
# COMPACT_ATOMS: atom_id res chain seq x y z
N MET A 1 -11.02 15.36 -24.63
CA MET A 1 -10.03 14.39 -24.14
C MET A 1 -10.35 14.13 -22.66
N THR A 2 -10.61 12.88 -22.28
CA THR A 2 -11.03 12.55 -20.91
C THR A 2 -9.80 12.41 -20.02
N LYS A 3 -9.72 13.17 -18.93
CA LYS A 3 -8.67 13.01 -17.91
C LYS A 3 -9.15 12.03 -16.85
N TYR A 4 -8.46 10.92 -16.70
CA TYR A 4 -8.69 10.00 -15.58
C TYR A 4 -8.07 10.58 -14.31
N ARG A 5 -8.82 10.51 -13.20
CA ARG A 5 -8.32 10.87 -11.87
C ARG A 5 -8.61 9.73 -10.91
N ILE A 6 -7.65 9.42 -10.06
CA ILE A 6 -7.85 8.51 -8.94
C ILE A 6 -8.63 9.29 -7.89
N ASN A 7 -9.80 8.78 -7.48
CA ASN A 7 -10.64 9.45 -6.48
C ASN A 7 -10.34 8.92 -5.07
N LYS A 8 -10.25 7.60 -4.94
CA LYS A 8 -10.10 6.91 -3.66
C LYS A 8 -9.31 5.62 -3.84
N LEU A 9 -8.48 5.30 -2.85
CA LEU A 9 -7.83 4.01 -2.68
C LEU A 9 -8.31 3.42 -1.35
N TYR A 10 -8.88 2.22 -1.40
CA TYR A 10 -9.23 1.43 -0.23
C TYR A 10 -8.23 0.28 -0.09
N ILE A 11 -7.64 0.15 1.09
CA ILE A 11 -6.63 -0.86 1.40
C ILE A 11 -7.14 -1.66 2.59
N LYS A 12 -7.13 -2.99 2.50
CA LYS A 12 -7.47 -3.89 3.60
C LYS A 12 -6.53 -5.09 3.57
N ASN A 13 -6.07 -5.51 4.76
CA ASN A 13 -5.23 -6.67 4.95
C ASN A 13 -3.98 -6.68 4.04
N PHE A 14 -3.28 -5.54 3.96
CA PHE A 14 -2.14 -5.38 3.06
C PHE A 14 -0.90 -4.84 3.79
N LYS A 15 0.14 -5.67 3.90
CA LYS A 15 1.44 -5.39 4.56
C LYS A 15 1.35 -4.97 6.04
N LEU A 16 1.38 -3.68 6.32
CA LEU A 16 1.24 -3.11 7.67
C LEU A 16 -0.11 -2.41 7.85
N VAL A 17 -0.94 -2.40 6.79
CA VAL A 17 -2.22 -1.71 6.75
C VAL A 17 -3.32 -2.74 6.97
N LYS A 18 -3.87 -2.76 8.19
CA LYS A 18 -5.06 -3.57 8.50
C LYS A 18 -6.26 -3.09 7.69
N GLU A 19 -6.52 -1.79 7.73
CA GLU A 19 -7.56 -1.14 6.93
C GLU A 19 -7.27 0.37 6.82
N ALA A 20 -7.35 0.92 5.62
CA ALA A 20 -7.21 2.35 5.38
C ALA A 20 -7.99 2.80 4.14
N THR A 21 -8.44 4.05 4.17
CA THR A 21 -9.00 4.74 2.99
C THR A 21 -8.19 6.00 2.75
N VAL A 22 -7.58 6.10 1.56
CA VAL A 22 -6.93 7.32 1.07
C VAL A 22 -7.85 7.98 0.07
N LYS A 23 -8.19 9.25 0.32
CA LYS A 23 -9.02 10.08 -0.55
C LYS A 23 -8.12 11.08 -1.27
N PHE A 24 -8.20 11.11 -2.59
CA PHE A 24 -7.42 12.00 -3.47
C PHE A 24 -8.31 13.14 -4.02
N GLU A 25 -9.45 13.39 -3.38
CA GLU A 25 -10.49 14.35 -3.78
C GLU A 25 -9.88 15.66 -4.32
N SER A 26 -10.29 16.09 -5.52
CA SER A 26 -9.98 17.37 -6.20
C SER A 26 -8.57 17.95 -6.08
N THR A 27 -7.58 17.17 -5.64
CA THR A 27 -6.23 17.65 -5.34
C THR A 27 -5.35 17.37 -6.53
N ASP A 28 -4.59 18.37 -6.96
CA ASP A 28 -3.61 18.21 -8.03
C ASP A 28 -2.29 17.62 -7.53
N ILE A 29 -2.03 17.72 -6.22
CA ILE A 29 -0.84 17.19 -5.55
C ILE A 29 -1.26 16.55 -4.22
N VAL A 30 -0.75 15.33 -3.98
CA VAL A 30 -0.87 14.63 -2.70
C VAL A 30 0.52 14.32 -2.19
N VAL A 31 0.78 14.69 -0.93
CA VAL A 31 2.06 14.45 -0.24
C VAL A 31 1.85 13.37 0.80
N LEU A 32 2.67 12.32 0.75
CA LEU A 32 2.71 11.27 1.77
C LEU A 32 3.88 11.56 2.71
N ASP A 33 3.57 11.90 3.96
CA ASP A 33 4.56 12.20 5.00
C ASP A 33 4.51 11.18 6.15
N GLY A 34 5.61 11.06 6.89
CA GLY A 34 5.74 10.23 8.08
C GLY A 34 7.11 9.56 8.23
N PRO A 35 7.37 8.84 9.34
CA PRO A 35 8.63 8.15 9.58
C PRO A 35 8.94 7.01 8.59
N ASN A 36 10.18 6.50 8.61
CA ASN A 36 10.55 5.29 7.89
C ASN A 36 9.78 4.08 8.44
N GLY A 37 9.30 3.21 7.56
CA GLY A 37 8.50 2.04 7.95
C GLY A 37 7.00 2.31 8.16
N PHE A 38 6.54 3.57 8.14
CA PHE A 38 5.14 3.95 8.42
C PHE A 38 4.13 3.61 7.29
N GLY A 39 4.57 2.94 6.22
CA GLY A 39 3.67 2.48 5.15
C GLY A 39 3.50 3.41 3.95
N LYS A 40 4.30 4.49 3.81
CA LYS A 40 4.28 5.36 2.61
C LYS A 40 4.46 4.55 1.31
N THR A 41 5.47 3.70 1.26
CA THR A 41 5.73 2.82 0.11
C THR A 41 4.61 1.80 -0.12
N THR A 42 3.90 1.40 0.94
CA THR A 42 2.74 0.51 0.85
C THR A 42 1.60 1.12 0.05
N ILE A 43 1.38 2.44 0.14
CA ILE A 43 0.37 3.14 -0.67
C ILE A 43 0.74 3.11 -2.17
N PHE A 44 2.03 3.28 -2.50
CA PHE A 44 2.49 3.15 -3.88
C PHE A 44 2.32 1.72 -4.43
N ASP A 45 2.57 0.68 -3.62
CA ASP A 45 2.27 -0.72 -4.00
C ASP A 45 0.78 -0.95 -4.23
N THR A 46 -0.02 -0.43 -3.29
CA THR A 46 -1.44 -0.06 -3.41
C THR A 46 -1.89 0.18 -4.85
N LEU A 47 -1.39 1.31 -5.32
CA LEU A 47 -1.73 1.90 -6.60
C LEU A 47 -1.17 1.07 -7.76
N GLU A 48 0.11 0.66 -7.69
CA GLU A 48 0.74 -0.14 -8.74
C GLU A 48 0.00 -1.47 -8.96
N LEU A 49 -0.33 -2.17 -7.88
CA LEU A 49 -1.04 -3.45 -7.93
C LEU A 49 -2.44 -3.30 -8.54
N VAL A 50 -3.21 -2.30 -8.10
CA VAL A 50 -4.59 -2.12 -8.58
C VAL A 50 -4.63 -1.67 -10.05
N ILE A 51 -3.66 -0.85 -10.48
CA ILE A 51 -3.61 -0.32 -11.84
C ILE A 51 -3.00 -1.33 -12.82
N THR A 52 -1.98 -2.08 -12.41
CA THR A 52 -1.16 -2.91 -13.31
C THR A 52 -1.30 -4.41 -13.09
N GLY A 53 -1.90 -4.83 -11.97
CA GLY A 53 -1.94 -6.23 -11.54
C GLY A 53 -0.64 -6.75 -10.93
N ASN A 54 0.43 -5.93 -10.85
CA ASN A 54 1.75 -6.34 -10.38
C ASN A 54 2.37 -5.31 -9.43
N ILE A 55 3.42 -5.72 -8.71
CA ILE A 55 4.28 -4.83 -7.93
C ILE A 55 5.72 -5.08 -8.39
N SER A 56 6.28 -4.18 -9.17
CA SER A 56 7.55 -4.37 -9.89
C SER A 56 8.75 -4.73 -9.01
N ARG A 57 8.77 -4.24 -7.77
CA ARG A 57 9.87 -4.52 -6.83
C ARG A 57 9.76 -5.87 -6.12
N ILE A 58 8.60 -6.52 -6.18
CA ILE A 58 8.43 -7.90 -5.72
C ILE A 58 8.79 -8.77 -6.91
N LYS A 59 10.09 -9.04 -7.05
CA LYS A 59 10.59 -9.99 -8.04
C LYS A 59 10.62 -11.38 -7.41
N ASP A 60 10.13 -12.37 -8.15
CA ASP A 60 10.28 -13.80 -7.84
C ASP A 60 11.76 -14.23 -8.02
N ASP A 61 12.68 -13.57 -7.33
CA ASP A 61 14.12 -13.77 -7.56
C ASP A 61 14.65 -15.05 -6.88
N ASP A 62 13.83 -15.73 -6.08
CA ASP A 62 14.31 -16.91 -5.34
C ASP A 62 13.25 -17.98 -5.04
N GLY A 63 12.02 -17.89 -5.58
CA GLY A 63 10.95 -18.89 -5.41
C GLY A 63 10.48 -19.19 -3.97
N ARG A 64 11.16 -18.62 -2.96
CA ARG A 64 10.99 -18.90 -1.52
C ARG A 64 10.02 -17.96 -0.82
N ARG A 65 9.58 -16.88 -1.47
CA ARG A 65 8.64 -15.90 -0.89
C ARG A 65 7.46 -15.73 -1.84
N THR A 66 6.32 -16.30 -1.49
CA THR A 66 5.11 -16.10 -2.30
C THR A 66 4.48 -14.75 -2.02
N TYR A 67 3.69 -14.24 -2.97
CA TYR A 67 2.87 -13.02 -2.78
C TYR A 67 2.09 -13.03 -1.45
N LYS A 68 1.62 -14.19 -1.00
CA LYS A 68 0.91 -14.34 0.28
C LYS A 68 1.79 -13.94 1.48
N ASP A 69 3.06 -14.30 1.47
CA ASP A 69 3.98 -14.06 2.60
C ASP A 69 4.43 -12.60 2.71
N ILE A 70 4.35 -11.85 1.60
CA ILE A 70 4.82 -10.47 1.47
C ILE A 70 3.67 -9.47 1.52
N LEU A 71 2.49 -9.83 1.00
CA LEU A 71 1.39 -8.89 0.79
C LEU A 71 0.37 -8.88 1.92
N PHE A 72 0.14 -9.97 2.65
CA PHE A 72 -0.87 -9.95 3.71
C PHE A 72 -0.41 -9.19 4.94
N CYS A 73 -1.38 -8.59 5.64
CA CYS A 73 -1.09 -7.94 6.89
C CYS A 73 -0.63 -8.99 7.90
N LYS A 74 0.60 -8.86 8.40
CA LYS A 74 1.05 -9.66 9.53
C LYS A 74 0.63 -8.93 10.78
N ASP A 75 -0.25 -9.54 11.57
CA ASP A 75 -0.48 -9.08 12.93
C ASP A 75 0.85 -9.22 13.67
N GLY A 76 1.56 -8.10 13.81
CA GLY A 76 2.65 -8.00 14.75
C GLY A 76 2.09 -8.27 16.14
N ASP A 77 2.77 -9.12 16.89
CA ASP A 77 2.59 -9.25 18.33
C ASP A 77 2.47 -7.86 18.96
N SER A 78 1.45 -7.70 19.80
CA SER A 78 0.98 -6.42 20.30
C SER A 78 1.97 -5.89 21.33
N SER A 79 2.96 -5.09 20.91
CA SER A 79 3.87 -4.40 21.83
C SER A 79 4.36 -3.06 21.27
N GLY A 80 3.47 -2.33 20.62
CA GLY A 80 3.69 -0.94 20.26
C GLY A 80 2.40 -0.16 20.48
N GLU A 81 2.21 0.35 21.70
CA GLU A 81 1.23 1.39 21.95
C GLU A 81 1.51 2.58 21.03
N ILE A 82 0.50 2.97 20.24
CA ILE A 82 0.37 4.33 19.76
C ILE A 82 -1.05 4.78 20.11
N LEU A 83 -1.17 5.37 21.30
CA LEU A 83 -1.89 6.62 21.54
C LEU A 83 -0.97 7.52 22.37
#